data_AF-A0A0H5QM14-F1
#
_entry.id   AF-A0A0H5QM14-F1
#
_cell.length_a   1.000
_cell.length_b   1.000
_cell.length_c   1.000
_cell.angle_alpha   90.00
_cell.angle_beta   90.00
_cell.angle_gamma   90.00
#
_symmetry.space_group_name_H-M   'P 1'
#
loop_
_entity.id
_entity.type
_entity.pdbx_description
1 polymer ?
#
loop_
_entity_poly.entity_id
_entity_poly.type
_entity_poly.pdbx_seq_one_letter_code
_entity_poly.pdbx_strand_id
1 'polypeptide(L)'
;MAIPAGVVRVVLHGNLPGGEIWETGFWMDNTGVTDASLADALANIIAGTLNANDESGALAQMALEFWSAGMNWTEVRVYGYPNGGPKAAFVGLFTNPTPVAGSGTNQFPNQVALVLTLNTGLAGRSYRGRMYIPIGKGALDGMAELTPQLLSDFVTTWRTFFSDVNVSDTGRFVVVSAERGIATPLSAVKADSRLDIQRRRANQQAIRQTVSQPVSPHPA
;
A
#
# COMPACT_ATOMS: atom_id res chain seq x y z
N MET A 1 -15.01 -7.34 -16.55
CA MET A 1 -14.90 -7.80 -15.15
C MET A 1 -15.64 -6.81 -14.26
N ALA A 2 -16.51 -7.30 -13.40
CA ALA A 2 -17.34 -6.46 -12.52
C ALA A 2 -16.84 -6.61 -11.07
N ILE A 3 -16.64 -5.49 -10.39
CA ILE A 3 -16.36 -5.49 -8.95
C ILE A 3 -17.66 -5.89 -8.23
N PRO A 4 -17.61 -6.74 -7.19
CA PRO A 4 -18.80 -7.11 -6.42
C PRO A 4 -19.48 -5.89 -5.81
N ALA A 5 -20.76 -6.02 -5.48
CA ALA A 5 -21.49 -5.01 -4.73
C ALA A 5 -21.05 -4.97 -3.26
N GLY A 6 -21.33 -3.86 -2.58
CA GLY A 6 -21.06 -3.70 -1.14
C GLY A 6 -19.59 -3.60 -0.76
N VAL A 7 -18.69 -3.32 -1.69
CA VAL A 7 -17.26 -3.15 -1.39
C VAL A 7 -16.78 -1.74 -1.65
N VAL A 8 -15.68 -1.40 -0.99
CA VAL A 8 -14.94 -0.16 -1.21
C VAL A 8 -13.48 -0.49 -1.49
N ARG A 9 -12.87 0.25 -2.41
CA ARG A 9 -11.42 0.24 -2.61
C ARG A 9 -10.83 1.45 -1.91
N VAL A 10 -9.85 1.21 -1.04
CA VAL A 10 -9.06 2.27 -0.42
C VAL A 10 -7.71 2.33 -1.10
N VAL A 11 -7.26 3.54 -1.43
CA VAL A 11 -5.95 3.79 -2.02
C VAL A 11 -5.24 4.85 -1.20
N LEU A 12 -4.06 4.52 -0.72
CA LEU A 12 -3.15 5.42 -0.02
C LEU A 12 -2.20 6.00 -1.06
N HIS A 13 -1.95 7.30 -1.01
CA HIS A 13 -0.94 7.93 -1.85
C HIS A 13 0.06 8.74 -1.03
N GLY A 14 1.24 8.92 -1.61
CA GLY A 14 2.29 9.74 -1.03
C GLY A 14 3.38 10.06 -2.02
N ASN A 15 4.45 10.68 -1.53
CA ASN A 15 5.61 11.01 -2.34
C ASN A 15 6.85 10.24 -1.90
N LEU A 16 7.74 9.99 -2.85
CA LEU A 16 9.11 9.54 -2.71
C LEU A 16 10.05 10.73 -2.93
N PRO A 17 11.34 10.61 -2.54
CA PRO A 17 12.33 11.64 -2.81
C PRO A 17 12.35 12.05 -4.29
N GLY A 18 12.42 13.36 -4.54
CA GLY A 18 12.35 13.91 -5.90
C GLY A 18 10.94 14.10 -6.46
N GLY A 19 9.89 13.97 -5.62
CA GLY A 19 8.51 14.28 -5.98
C GLY A 19 7.80 13.17 -6.75
N GLU A 20 8.35 11.97 -6.76
CA GLU A 20 7.70 10.82 -7.38
C GLU A 20 6.52 10.34 -6.52
N ILE A 21 5.37 10.07 -7.14
CA ILE A 21 4.18 9.62 -6.41
C ILE A 21 4.22 8.11 -6.23
N TRP A 22 3.95 7.66 -5.00
CA TRP A 22 3.61 6.27 -4.71
C TRP A 22 2.14 6.16 -4.33
N GLU A 23 1.59 4.98 -4.58
CA GLU A 23 0.24 4.57 -4.20
C GLU A 23 0.22 3.06 -3.89
N THR A 24 -0.61 2.66 -2.94
CA THR A 24 -0.94 1.26 -2.63
C THR A 24 -2.39 1.18 -2.17
N GLY A 25 -3.04 0.03 -2.28
CA GLY A 25 -4.46 -0.04 -1.94
C GLY A 25 -4.94 -1.43 -1.54
N PHE A 26 -6.07 -1.43 -0.86
CA PHE A 26 -6.74 -2.61 -0.33
C PHE A 26 -8.26 -2.48 -0.51
N TRP A 27 -8.98 -3.54 -0.17
CA TRP A 27 -10.43 -3.58 -0.27
C TRP A 27 -11.06 -3.84 1.10
N MET A 28 -12.24 -3.27 1.30
CA MET A 28 -13.09 -3.55 2.44
C MET A 28 -14.49 -3.92 1.98
N ASP A 29 -15.14 -4.82 2.71
CA ASP A 29 -16.57 -5.05 2.66
C ASP A 29 -17.23 -3.97 3.52
N ASN A 30 -17.80 -2.97 2.85
CA ASN A 30 -18.44 -1.82 3.46
C ASN A 30 -19.63 -1.42 2.57
N THR A 31 -20.82 -1.70 3.09
CA THR A 31 -22.10 -1.38 2.47
C THR A 31 -22.61 0.03 2.82
N GLY A 32 -21.93 0.73 3.73
CA GLY A 32 -22.30 2.06 4.23
C GLY A 32 -21.94 3.21 3.30
N VAL A 33 -21.09 3.01 2.28
CA VAL A 33 -20.78 4.08 1.30
C VAL A 33 -21.88 4.16 0.23
N THR A 34 -22.95 4.89 0.54
CA THR A 34 -24.11 5.10 -0.35
C THR A 34 -24.17 6.48 -1.00
N ASP A 35 -23.23 7.37 -0.67
CA ASP A 35 -23.04 8.67 -1.32
C ASP A 35 -21.57 9.16 -1.17
N ALA A 36 -21.27 10.32 -1.76
CA ALA A 36 -19.93 10.91 -1.71
C ALA A 36 -19.54 11.39 -0.30
N SER A 37 -20.48 11.91 0.49
CA SER A 37 -20.20 12.38 1.85
C SER A 37 -19.80 11.23 2.77
N LEU A 38 -20.44 10.07 2.62
CA LEU A 38 -20.07 8.86 3.35
C LEU A 38 -18.74 8.27 2.87
N ALA A 39 -18.42 8.42 1.57
CA ALA A 39 -17.09 8.06 1.06
C ALA A 39 -15.98 8.96 1.66
N ASP A 40 -16.23 10.27 1.77
CA ASP A 40 -15.31 11.22 2.43
C ASP A 40 -15.18 10.91 3.92
N ALA A 41 -16.29 10.66 4.61
CA ALA A 41 -16.27 10.27 6.02
C ALA A 41 -15.44 8.99 6.24
N LEU A 42 -15.60 7.98 5.37
CA LEU A 42 -14.76 6.78 5.44
C LEU A 42 -13.29 7.08 5.18
N ALA A 43 -12.97 7.93 4.20
CA ALA A 43 -11.58 8.34 3.93
C ALA A 43 -10.95 9.02 5.17
N ASN A 44 -11.70 9.88 5.86
CA ASN A 44 -11.29 10.52 7.11
C ASN A 44 -11.06 9.51 8.23
N ILE A 45 -11.95 8.53 8.42
CA ILE A 45 -11.80 7.52 9.48
C ILE A 45 -10.56 6.67 9.22
N ILE A 46 -10.38 6.17 7.99
CA ILE A 46 -9.20 5.38 7.62
C ILE A 46 -7.92 6.19 7.80
N ALA A 47 -7.93 7.46 7.38
CA ALA A 47 -6.79 8.34 7.61
C ALA A 47 -6.49 8.51 9.10
N GLY A 48 -7.51 8.72 9.94
CA GLY A 48 -7.37 8.79 11.39
C GLY A 48 -6.73 7.54 12.00
N THR A 49 -7.16 6.34 11.58
CA THR A 49 -6.56 5.07 12.05
C THR A 49 -5.11 4.91 11.58
N LEU A 50 -4.77 5.38 10.37
CA LEU A 50 -3.40 5.37 9.86
C LEU A 50 -2.47 6.35 10.62
N ASN A 51 -3.05 7.44 11.15
CA ASN A 51 -2.34 8.58 11.73
C ASN A 51 -2.30 8.65 13.25
N ALA A 52 -2.84 7.67 13.99
CA ALA A 52 -3.01 7.75 15.44
C ALA A 52 -1.84 8.48 16.12
N ASN A 53 -2.14 9.64 16.72
CA ASN A 53 -1.22 10.72 17.07
C ASN A 53 -0.10 10.34 18.06
N ASP A 54 -0.10 9.11 18.56
CA ASP A 54 0.78 8.62 19.62
C ASP A 54 1.88 7.69 19.06
N GLU A 55 2.34 7.97 17.84
CA GLU A 55 3.31 7.14 17.09
C GLU A 55 2.86 5.71 16.79
N SER A 56 1.72 5.25 17.32
CA SER A 56 1.19 3.88 17.16
C SER A 56 0.50 3.64 15.81
N GLY A 57 0.15 4.71 15.08
CA GLY A 57 -0.47 4.61 13.76
C GLY A 57 0.45 3.90 12.76
N ALA A 58 -0.12 3.05 11.91
CA ALA A 58 0.69 2.25 10.99
C ALA A 58 1.57 3.10 10.06
N LEU A 59 1.10 4.27 9.61
CA LEU A 59 1.94 5.14 8.78
C LEU A 59 2.99 5.91 9.58
N ALA A 60 2.74 6.19 10.85
CA ALA A 60 3.76 6.76 11.75
C ALA A 60 4.91 5.76 11.98
N GLN A 61 4.58 4.50 12.26
CA GLN A 61 5.57 3.42 12.37
C GLN A 61 6.32 3.18 11.05
N MET A 62 5.59 3.16 9.93
CA MET A 62 6.22 3.09 8.61
C MET A 62 7.19 4.24 8.34
N ALA A 63 6.81 5.46 8.71
CA ALA A 63 7.64 6.65 8.55
C ALA A 63 8.92 6.58 9.40
N LEU A 64 8.79 6.09 10.64
CA LEU A 64 9.89 5.95 11.58
C LEU A 64 10.91 4.92 11.12
N GLU A 65 10.45 3.73 10.72
CA GLU A 65 11.34 2.57 10.52
C GLU A 65 11.73 2.31 9.07
N PHE A 66 10.85 2.60 8.11
CA PHE A 66 11.01 2.14 6.72
C PHE A 66 11.13 3.26 5.70
N TRP A 67 10.67 4.46 6.02
CA TRP A 67 10.74 5.60 5.11
C TRP A 67 11.97 6.46 5.37
N SER A 68 12.66 6.81 4.29
CA SER A 68 13.76 7.75 4.31
C SER A 68 13.26 9.20 4.24
N ALA A 69 14.15 10.16 4.51
CA ALA A 69 13.84 11.58 4.36
C ALA A 69 13.34 11.90 2.94
N GLY A 70 12.23 12.63 2.84
CA GLY A 70 11.59 12.99 1.57
C GLY A 70 10.51 12.02 1.11
N MET A 71 10.36 10.85 1.77
CA MET A 71 9.16 10.03 1.64
C MET A 71 8.05 10.56 2.55
N ASN A 72 6.80 10.52 2.11
CA ASN A 72 5.64 10.84 2.93
C ASN A 72 4.37 10.17 2.41
N TRP A 73 3.31 10.15 3.22
CA TRP A 73 1.93 9.91 2.78
C TRP A 73 1.13 11.21 2.83
N THR A 74 0.25 11.38 1.84
CA THR A 74 -0.44 12.65 1.58
C THR A 74 -1.95 12.52 1.47
N GLU A 75 -2.48 11.41 0.96
CA GLU A 75 -3.93 11.27 0.79
C GLU A 75 -4.41 9.83 0.97
N VAL A 76 -5.67 9.72 1.36
CA VAL A 76 -6.47 8.49 1.32
C VAL A 76 -7.62 8.74 0.37
N ARG A 77 -7.77 7.86 -0.61
CA ARG A 77 -8.88 7.90 -1.56
C ARG A 77 -9.73 6.64 -1.43
N VAL A 78 -11.04 6.84 -1.33
CA VAL A 78 -12.03 5.77 -1.23
C VAL A 78 -12.82 5.72 -2.54
N TYR A 79 -13.02 4.54 -3.08
CA TYR A 79 -13.88 4.29 -4.23
C TYR A 79 -14.98 3.31 -3.84
N GLY A 80 -16.23 3.79 -3.78
CA GLY A 80 -17.39 3.00 -3.36
C GLY A 80 -18.08 2.27 -4.51
N TYR A 81 -18.39 0.98 -4.30
CA TYR A 81 -19.11 0.11 -5.23
C TYR A 81 -20.37 -0.49 -4.57
N PRO A 82 -21.34 0.33 -4.11
CA PRO A 82 -22.51 -0.18 -3.40
C PRO A 82 -23.34 -1.14 -4.27
N ASN A 83 -23.41 -0.89 -5.57
CA ASN A 83 -24.14 -1.73 -6.55
C ASN A 83 -23.20 -2.60 -7.40
N GLY A 84 -21.90 -2.63 -7.09
CA GLY A 84 -20.88 -3.30 -7.88
C GLY A 84 -20.64 -2.63 -9.24
N GLY A 85 -20.02 -3.37 -10.16
CA GLY A 85 -19.79 -2.93 -11.55
C GLY A 85 -18.36 -2.46 -11.84
N PRO A 86 -18.10 -1.97 -13.06
CA PRO A 86 -16.73 -1.63 -13.50
C PRO A 86 -16.26 -0.24 -13.06
N LYS A 87 -17.14 0.59 -12.49
CA LYS A 87 -16.86 1.97 -12.09
C LYS A 87 -17.36 2.22 -10.68
N ALA A 88 -16.59 2.97 -9.90
CA ALA A 88 -17.04 3.43 -8.59
C ALA A 88 -18.21 4.40 -8.75
N ALA A 89 -19.24 4.25 -7.92
CA ALA A 89 -20.37 5.18 -7.89
C ALA A 89 -20.00 6.46 -7.12
N PHE A 90 -19.17 6.32 -6.08
CA PHE A 90 -18.77 7.41 -5.19
C PHE A 90 -17.26 7.40 -5.00
N VAL A 91 -16.68 8.59 -4.90
CA VAL A 91 -15.26 8.79 -4.61
C VAL A 91 -15.18 9.72 -3.42
N GLY A 92 -14.45 9.30 -2.40
CA GLY A 92 -14.11 10.11 -1.25
C GLY A 92 -12.62 10.39 -1.18
N LEU A 93 -12.24 11.52 -0.62
CA LEU A 93 -10.86 11.97 -0.50
C LEU A 93 -10.60 12.57 0.89
N PHE A 94 -9.53 12.11 1.50
CA PHE A 94 -8.87 12.80 2.59
C PHE A 94 -7.48 13.24 2.16
N THR A 95 -7.16 14.51 2.37
CA THR A 95 -5.81 15.05 2.21
C THR A 95 -5.22 15.32 3.59
N ASN A 96 -4.06 14.75 3.87
CA ASN A 96 -3.36 14.96 5.13
C ASN A 96 -2.73 16.37 5.14
N PRO A 97 -3.18 17.28 6.02
CA PRO A 97 -2.62 18.62 6.11
C PRO A 97 -1.20 18.63 6.69
N THR A 98 -0.81 17.57 7.40
CA THR A 98 0.51 17.40 8.01
C THR A 98 1.10 16.06 7.59
N PRO A 99 1.64 15.96 6.34
CA PRO A 99 2.22 14.72 5.82
C PRO A 99 3.20 14.09 6.79
N VAL A 100 2.97 12.82 7.13
CA VAL A 100 3.91 12.06 7.96
C VAL A 100 5.15 11.81 7.11
N ALA A 101 6.26 12.46 7.47
CA ALA A 101 7.51 12.38 6.73
C ALA A 101 8.40 11.26 7.27
N GLY A 102 9.03 10.52 6.36
CA GLY A 102 10.10 9.59 6.70
C GLY A 102 11.33 10.31 7.26
N SER A 103 12.18 9.54 7.93
CA SER A 103 13.39 10.04 8.59
C SER A 103 14.65 9.29 8.14
N GLY A 104 15.83 9.85 8.40
CA GLY A 104 17.10 9.17 8.10
C GLY A 104 17.49 9.19 6.62
N THR A 105 18.58 8.51 6.29
CA THR A 105 19.16 8.50 4.94
C THR A 105 18.46 7.49 4.03
N ASN A 106 18.33 7.85 2.76
CA ASN A 106 17.79 6.95 1.76
C ASN A 106 18.83 5.87 1.44
N GLN A 107 18.54 4.62 1.81
CA GLN A 107 19.41 3.46 1.56
C GLN A 107 19.00 2.74 0.28
N PHE A 108 17.70 2.74 -0.03
CA PHE A 108 17.16 2.03 -1.18
C PHE A 108 16.82 2.99 -2.31
N PRO A 109 17.01 2.60 -3.58
CA PRO A 109 16.47 3.35 -4.70
C PRO A 109 14.97 3.56 -4.56
N ASN A 110 14.46 4.65 -5.13
CA ASN A 110 13.02 4.79 -5.32
C ASN A 110 12.48 3.55 -6.07
N GLN A 111 11.19 3.24 -5.86
CA GLN A 111 10.50 2.06 -6.40
C GLN A 111 10.77 0.73 -5.69
N VAL A 112 11.67 0.69 -4.70
CA VAL A 112 11.79 -0.47 -3.82
C VAL A 112 10.58 -0.53 -2.88
N ALA A 113 10.03 -1.74 -2.73
CA ALA A 113 8.87 -1.99 -1.91
C ALA A 113 8.97 -3.32 -1.17
N LEU A 114 8.36 -3.36 0.00
CA LEU A 114 8.07 -4.61 0.71
C LEU A 114 6.65 -5.07 0.35
N VAL A 115 6.51 -6.36 0.04
CA VAL A 115 5.24 -6.92 -0.43
C VAL A 115 4.49 -7.56 0.72
N LEU A 116 3.36 -6.96 1.11
CA LEU A 116 2.43 -7.54 2.06
C LEU A 116 1.44 -8.43 1.30
N THR A 117 1.53 -9.74 1.50
CA THR A 117 0.58 -10.71 0.97
C THR A 117 -0.63 -10.82 1.89
N LEU A 118 -1.81 -10.67 1.31
CA LEU A 118 -3.11 -10.78 1.96
C LEU A 118 -3.68 -12.18 1.71
N ASN A 119 -4.00 -12.92 2.77
CA ASN A 119 -4.46 -14.31 2.69
C ASN A 119 -5.83 -14.47 3.34
N THR A 120 -6.75 -15.14 2.66
CA THR A 120 -8.11 -15.42 3.16
C THR A 120 -8.26 -16.84 3.72
N GLY A 121 -7.20 -17.65 3.70
CA GLY A 121 -7.24 -19.07 4.10
C GLY A 121 -7.80 -20.01 3.03
N LEU A 122 -8.24 -19.48 1.88
CA LEU A 122 -8.74 -20.28 0.75
C LEU A 122 -7.66 -20.50 -0.31
N ALA A 123 -7.73 -21.66 -0.98
CA ALA A 123 -6.81 -22.01 -2.04
C ALA A 123 -7.16 -21.32 -3.37
N GLY A 124 -6.15 -20.77 -4.05
CA GLY A 124 -6.28 -20.19 -5.39
C GLY A 124 -5.88 -18.72 -5.48
N ARG A 125 -5.61 -18.26 -6.70
CA ARG A 125 -5.14 -16.88 -6.96
C ARG A 125 -6.20 -15.81 -6.65
N SER A 126 -7.48 -16.12 -6.86
CA SER A 126 -8.60 -15.21 -6.58
C SER A 126 -8.81 -14.88 -5.10
N TYR A 127 -8.16 -15.61 -4.20
CA TYR A 127 -8.28 -15.48 -2.76
C TYR A 127 -7.01 -14.92 -2.11
N ARG A 128 -6.10 -14.37 -2.92
CA ARG A 128 -4.84 -13.80 -2.46
C ARG A 128 -4.69 -12.39 -3.00
N GLY A 129 -4.46 -11.43 -2.09
CA GLY A 129 -4.13 -10.05 -2.44
C GLY A 129 -2.65 -9.76 -2.21
N ARG A 130 -2.17 -8.66 -2.76
CA ARG A 130 -0.83 -8.12 -2.49
C ARG A 130 -0.88 -6.61 -2.42
N MET A 131 -0.21 -6.04 -1.44
CA MET A 131 0.06 -4.61 -1.32
C MET A 131 1.57 -4.40 -1.46
N TYR A 132 1.97 -3.45 -2.30
CA TYR A 132 3.38 -3.08 -2.46
C TYR A 132 3.60 -1.81 -1.67
N ILE A 133 4.23 -1.93 -0.51
CA ILE A 133 4.44 -0.81 0.40
C ILE A 133 5.83 -0.23 0.12
N PRO A 134 5.95 1.04 -0.26
CA PRO A 134 7.25 1.63 -0.55
C PRO A 134 8.07 1.71 0.73
N ILE A 135 9.37 1.40 0.60
CA ILE A 135 10.35 1.55 1.66
C ILE A 135 11.59 2.25 1.08
N GLY A 136 12.22 3.12 1.86
CA GLY A 136 13.44 3.85 1.48
C GLY A 136 14.64 3.51 2.35
N LYS A 137 14.42 2.82 3.47
CA LYS A 137 15.46 2.34 4.38
C LYS A 137 15.05 1.05 5.07
N GLY A 138 16.04 0.37 5.65
CA GLY A 138 15.87 -0.85 6.42
C GLY A 138 17.20 -1.57 6.57
N ALA A 139 17.45 -2.14 7.75
CA ALA A 139 18.64 -2.97 7.95
C ALA A 139 18.52 -4.23 7.09
N LEU A 140 19.57 -4.50 6.31
CA LEU A 140 19.73 -5.74 5.56
C LEU A 140 20.69 -6.68 6.29
N ASP A 141 20.46 -7.98 6.17
CA ASP A 141 21.38 -9.01 6.64
C ASP A 141 22.52 -9.29 5.62
N GLY A 142 23.34 -10.30 5.92
CA GLY A 142 24.44 -10.71 5.04
C GLY A 142 24.01 -11.27 3.68
N MET A 143 22.72 -11.55 3.48
CA MET A 143 22.12 -12.04 2.23
C MET A 143 21.39 -10.93 1.46
N ALA A 144 21.51 -9.67 1.90
CA ALA A 144 20.79 -8.52 1.36
C ALA A 144 19.25 -8.66 1.47
N GLU A 145 18.78 -9.37 2.50
CA GLU A 145 17.37 -9.45 2.86
C GLU A 145 17.08 -8.60 4.09
N LEU A 146 15.83 -8.15 4.27
CA LEU A 146 15.44 -7.39 5.46
C LEU A 146 15.63 -8.25 6.72
N THR A 147 16.17 -7.66 7.80
CA THR A 147 16.39 -8.42 9.05
C THR A 147 15.08 -9.00 9.59
N PRO A 148 15.12 -10.17 10.27
CA PRO A 148 13.92 -10.80 10.81
C PRO A 148 13.10 -9.90 11.75
N GLN A 149 13.77 -9.05 12.53
CA GLN A 149 13.13 -8.11 13.43
C GLN A 149 12.30 -7.08 12.65
N LEU A 150 12.91 -6.37 11.70
CA LEU A 150 12.19 -5.38 10.87
C LEU A 150 11.06 -6.01 10.06
N LEU A 151 11.24 -7.24 9.56
CA LEU A 151 10.17 -7.94 8.86
C LEU A 151 8.98 -8.23 9.80
N SER A 152 9.26 -8.64 11.04
CA SER A 152 8.24 -8.88 12.07
C SER A 152 7.51 -7.58 12.44
N ASP A 153 8.23 -6.48 12.60
CA ASP A 153 7.67 -5.17 12.96
C ASP A 153 6.78 -4.64 11.83
N PHE A 154 7.21 -4.79 10.57
CA PHE A 154 6.41 -4.47 9.40
C PHE A 154 5.09 -5.26 9.37
N VAL A 155 5.15 -6.58 9.51
CA VAL A 155 3.94 -7.44 9.47
C VAL A 155 3.00 -7.12 10.64
N THR A 156 3.56 -6.88 11.83
CA THR A 156 2.80 -6.53 13.03
C THR A 156 2.09 -5.19 12.85
N THR A 157 2.79 -4.18 12.34
CA THR A 157 2.24 -2.84 12.06
C THR A 157 1.00 -2.90 11.17
N TRP A 158 1.10 -3.60 10.04
CA TRP A 158 -0.04 -3.73 9.11
C TRP A 158 -1.15 -4.62 9.66
N ARG A 159 -0.82 -5.69 10.40
CA ARG A 159 -1.81 -6.52 11.07
C ARG A 159 -2.62 -5.71 12.08
N THR A 160 -1.96 -4.92 12.93
CA THR A 160 -2.62 -4.07 13.93
C THR A 160 -3.56 -3.08 13.26
N PHE A 161 -3.11 -2.37 12.21
CA PHE A 161 -3.99 -1.49 11.44
C PHE A 161 -5.22 -2.22 10.89
N PHE A 162 -5.05 -3.43 10.34
CA PHE A 162 -6.18 -4.21 9.83
C PHE A 162 -7.13 -4.67 10.94
N SER A 163 -6.59 -5.01 12.12
CA SER A 163 -7.40 -5.33 13.30
C SER A 163 -8.18 -4.11 13.80
N ASP A 164 -7.56 -2.93 13.85
CA ASP A 164 -8.18 -1.69 14.34
C ASP A 164 -9.33 -1.23 13.44
N VAL A 165 -9.14 -1.29 12.13
CA VAL A 165 -10.22 -0.97 11.19
C VAL A 165 -11.34 -2.03 11.26
N ASN A 166 -11.03 -3.32 11.47
CA ASN A 166 -12.07 -4.36 11.61
C ASN A 166 -12.94 -4.20 12.88
N VAL A 167 -12.43 -3.53 13.93
CA VAL A 167 -13.20 -3.24 15.16
C VAL A 167 -13.89 -1.88 15.11
N SER A 168 -13.48 -0.99 14.20
CA SER A 168 -14.28 0.18 13.85
C SER A 168 -15.48 -0.30 13.01
N ASP A 169 -16.69 0.21 13.24
CA ASP A 169 -17.90 -0.16 12.47
C ASP A 169 -17.85 0.28 10.98
N THR A 170 -16.65 0.47 10.41
CA THR A 170 -16.38 0.88 9.04
C THR A 170 -16.26 -0.27 8.05
N GLY A 171 -16.46 -1.51 8.49
CA GLY A 171 -16.42 -2.69 7.63
C GLY A 171 -15.19 -3.57 7.88
N ARG A 172 -14.98 -4.57 6.99
CA ARG A 172 -13.92 -5.57 7.17
C ARG A 172 -13.00 -5.65 5.97
N PHE A 173 -11.71 -5.92 6.17
CA PHE A 173 -10.81 -6.15 5.03
C PHE A 173 -11.19 -7.41 4.27
N VAL A 174 -11.16 -7.29 2.95
CA VAL A 174 -11.44 -8.39 2.03
C VAL A 174 -10.41 -8.43 0.90
N VAL A 175 -10.25 -9.61 0.32
CA VAL A 175 -9.65 -9.77 -1.01
C VAL A 175 -10.80 -9.82 -2.01
N VAL A 176 -10.76 -8.93 -3.00
CA VAL A 176 -11.73 -8.88 -4.10
C VAL A 176 -11.19 -9.55 -5.35
N SER A 177 -12.00 -10.42 -5.96
CA SER A 177 -11.74 -11.02 -7.26
C SER A 177 -12.80 -10.57 -8.27
N ALA A 178 -12.48 -9.57 -9.09
CA ALA A 178 -13.38 -9.03 -10.11
C ALA A 178 -13.73 -10.04 -11.23
N GLU A 179 -12.89 -11.08 -11.40
CA GLU A 179 -13.16 -12.19 -12.32
C GLU A 179 -14.28 -13.10 -11.80
N ARG A 180 -14.32 -13.31 -10.48
CA ARG A 180 -15.31 -14.18 -9.83
C ARG A 180 -16.49 -13.42 -9.23
N GLY A 181 -16.42 -12.08 -9.17
CA GLY A 181 -17.43 -11.25 -8.52
C GLY A 181 -17.56 -11.55 -7.02
N ILE A 182 -16.46 -11.89 -6.34
CA ILE A 182 -16.48 -12.24 -4.91
C ILE A 182 -15.58 -11.31 -4.10
N ALA A 183 -15.99 -11.08 -2.85
CA ALA A 183 -15.19 -10.49 -1.79
C ALA A 183 -15.02 -11.54 -0.69
N THR A 184 -13.80 -11.81 -0.26
CA THR A 184 -13.51 -12.84 0.74
C THR A 184 -12.77 -12.20 1.92
N PRO A 185 -13.25 -12.38 3.17
CA PRO A 185 -12.59 -11.83 4.35
C PRO A 185 -11.12 -12.20 4.47
N LEU A 186 -10.31 -11.21 4.84
CA LEU A 186 -8.90 -11.40 5.16
C LEU A 186 -8.76 -12.18 6.46
N SER A 187 -7.90 -13.22 6.48
CA SER A 187 -7.64 -14.02 7.68
C SER A 187 -6.22 -13.88 8.20
N ALA A 188 -5.26 -13.62 7.32
CA ALA A 188 -3.86 -13.44 7.70
C ALA A 188 -3.12 -12.53 6.72
N VAL A 189 -2.04 -11.94 7.20
CA VAL A 189 -1.08 -11.20 6.38
C VAL A 189 0.32 -11.72 6.62
N LYS A 190 1.16 -11.63 5.58
CA LYS A 190 2.56 -12.00 5.66
C LYS A 190 3.39 -11.14 4.71
N ALA A 191 4.67 -10.98 5.00
CA ALA A 191 5.64 -10.42 4.08
C ALA A 191 6.82 -11.40 3.96
N ASP A 192 7.48 -11.37 2.81
CA ASP A 192 8.73 -12.10 2.60
C ASP A 192 9.90 -11.10 2.84
N SER A 193 11.05 -11.58 3.30
CA SER A 193 12.24 -10.76 3.63
C SER A 193 12.87 -10.08 2.42
N ARG A 194 12.61 -10.62 1.23
CA ARG A 194 13.13 -10.10 -0.04
C ARG A 194 12.36 -8.86 -0.49
N LEU A 195 13.11 -7.79 -0.76
CA LEU A 195 12.59 -6.58 -1.36
C LEU A 195 12.18 -6.81 -2.83
N ASP A 196 11.08 -6.20 -3.23
CA ASP A 196 10.59 -6.21 -4.62
C ASP A 196 10.62 -4.78 -5.19
N ILE A 197 10.42 -4.68 -6.50
CA ILE A 197 10.31 -3.41 -7.20
C ILE A 197 8.86 -3.19 -7.64
N GLN A 198 8.42 -1.94 -7.60
CA GLN A 198 7.12 -1.54 -8.16
C GLN A 198 7.18 -1.51 -9.70
N ARG A 199 7.31 -2.68 -10.33
CA ARG A 199 7.58 -2.85 -11.77
C ARG A 199 6.71 -2.01 -12.69
N ARG A 200 5.42 -1.88 -12.37
CA ARG A 200 4.47 -1.13 -13.21
C ARG A 200 4.76 0.38 -13.24
N ARG A 201 5.31 0.93 -12.16
CA ARG A 201 5.72 2.34 -12.09
C ARG A 201 7.10 2.58 -12.65
N ALA A 202 8.05 1.69 -12.35
CA ALA A 202 9.40 1.75 -12.94
C ALA A 202 9.34 1.80 -14.48
N ASN A 203 8.44 1.04 -15.11
CA ASN A 203 8.26 1.04 -16.57
C ASN A 203 7.66 2.34 -17.14
N GLN A 204 7.03 3.19 -16.32
CA GLN A 204 6.43 4.46 -16.74
C GLN A 204 7.38 5.65 -16.56
N GLN A 205 8.53 5.46 -15.92
CA GLN A 205 9.51 6.52 -15.74
C GLN A 205 10.28 6.78 -17.04
N ALA A 206 10.45 8.06 -17.39
CA ALA A 206 11.37 8.45 -18.43
C ALA A 206 12.84 8.26 -17.96
N ILE A 207 13.65 7.57 -18.76
CA ILE A 207 15.09 7.46 -18.53
C ILE A 207 15.68 8.88 -18.64
N ARG A 208 16.21 9.40 -17.53
CA ARG A 208 16.73 10.78 -17.48
C ARG A 208 18.14 10.92 -18.07
N GLN A 209 18.93 9.86 -17.98
CA GLN A 209 20.33 9.86 -18.44
C GLN A 209 20.64 8.53 -19.10
N THR A 210 21.33 8.58 -20.23
CA THR A 210 21.86 7.40 -20.93
C THR A 210 23.30 7.71 -21.28
N VAL A 211 24.21 6.82 -20.87
CA VAL A 211 25.64 6.92 -21.20
C VAL A 211 25.99 5.74 -22.07
N SER A 212 26.57 5.99 -23.24
CA SER A 212 27.09 4.97 -24.15
C SER A 212 28.61 5.08 -24.21
N GLN A 213 29.31 3.96 -24.03
CA GLN A 213 30.75 3.87 -24.21
C GLN A 213 31.03 2.94 -25.40
N PRO A 214 31.93 3.31 -26.32
CA PRO A 214 32.34 2.42 -27.40
C PRO A 214 33.10 1.21 -26.84
N VAL A 215 32.86 0.03 -27.41
CA VAL A 215 33.64 -1.19 -27.12
C VAL A 215 34.59 -1.42 -28.29
N SER A 216 35.89 -1.55 -28.01
CA SER A 216 36.88 -1.90 -29.03
C SER A 216 36.52 -3.25 -29.66
N PRO A 217 36.57 -3.40 -30.99
CA PRO A 217 36.24 -4.65 -31.65
C PRO A 217 37.18 -5.78 -31.18
N HIS A 218 36.66 -7.01 -31.15
CA HIS A 218 37.48 -8.19 -30.86
C HIS A 218 38.55 -8.33 -31.96
N PRO A 219 39.85 -8.46 -31.62
CA PRO A 219 40.88 -8.71 -32.61
C PRO A 219 40.58 -10.03 -33.35
N ALA A 220 40.73 -10.00 -34.67
CA ALA A 220 40.57 -11.16 -35.55
C ALA A 220 41.72 -12.15 -35.42
#